data_AF-A0A7V7EAK5-F1
#
_entry.id   AF-A0A7V7EAK5-F1
#
_cell.length_a   1.000
_cell.length_b   1.000
_cell.length_c   1.000
_cell.angle_alpha   90.00
_cell.angle_beta   90.00
_cell.angle_gamma   90.00
#
_symmetry.space_group_name_H-M   'P 1'
#
loop_
_entity.id
_entity.type
_entity.pdbx_description
1 polymer ?
#
loop_
_entity_poly.entity_id
_entity_poly.type
_entity_poly.pdbx_seq_one_letter_code
_entity_poly.pdbx_strand_id
1 'polypeptide(L)' 'MSESPQIHLICNAHLDPIWQWNWEEGLTEAMATFEVAADLLDEYPEFVFNHNESVLYEWTYAHRPDLFDRIRKH' A
#
# COMPACT_ATOMS: atom_id res chain seq x y z
N MET A 1 6.63 34.50 20.05
CA MET A 1 5.60 33.93 19.16
C MET A 1 5.52 32.46 19.53
N SER A 2 4.35 31.91 19.88
CA SER A 2 4.26 30.46 20.12
C SER A 2 4.43 29.76 18.78
N GLU A 3 5.24 28.70 18.75
CA GLU A 3 5.39 27.89 17.54
C GLU A 3 4.04 27.34 17.09
N SER A 4 3.82 27.32 15.78
CA SER A 4 2.63 26.71 15.19
C SER A 4 2.71 25.19 15.36
N PRO A 5 1.60 24.49 15.64
CA PRO A 5 1.60 23.05 15.78
C PRO A 5 2.01 22.38 14.46
N GLN A 6 2.87 21.37 14.54
CA GLN A 6 3.27 20.55 13.41
C GLN A 6 2.22 19.45 13.18
N ILE A 7 1.73 19.33 11.94
CA ILE A 7 0.79 18.30 11.53
C ILE A 7 1.52 17.35 10.58
N HIS A 8 1.42 16.05 10.86
CA HIS A 8 1.91 15.00 9.98
C HIS A 8 0.73 14.32 9.30
N LEU A 9 0.83 14.11 7.98
CA LEU A 9 -0.15 13.38 7.20
C LEU A 9 0.53 12.11 6.70
N ILE A 10 -0.07 10.96 7.02
CA ILE A 10 0.41 9.64 6.60
C ILE A 10 -0.75 8.95 5.91
N CYS A 11 -0.52 8.47 4.69
CA CYS A 11 -1.55 7.79 3.93
C CYS A 11 -1.55 6.29 4.27
N ASN A 12 -2.74 5.71 4.33
CA ASN A 12 -2.94 4.28 4.54
C ASN A 12 -4.11 3.77 3.70
N ALA A 13 -4.12 2.47 3.44
CA ALA A 13 -5.28 1.75 2.92
C ALA A 13 -5.49 0.52 3.79
N HIS A 14 -6.60 0.46 4.53
CA HIS A 14 -6.99 -0.74 5.25
C HIS A 14 -7.70 -1.68 4.28
N LEU A 15 -7.35 -2.97 4.26
CA LEU A 15 -7.99 -3.95 3.39
C LEU A 15 -8.27 -5.25 4.14
N ASP A 16 -9.56 -5.63 4.16
CA ASP A 16 -9.98 -6.96 4.59
C ASP A 16 -10.08 -7.88 3.35
N PRO A 17 -9.06 -8.72 3.06
CA PRO A 17 -9.00 -9.45 1.78
C PRO A 17 -10.07 -10.54 1.64
N ILE A 18 -10.63 -11.02 2.75
CA ILE A 18 -11.73 -11.98 2.74
C ILE A 18 -12.77 -11.47 3.72
N TRP A 19 -13.81 -10.82 3.21
CA TRP A 19 -14.91 -10.32 4.02
C TRP A 19 -16.24 -10.37 3.27
N GLN A 20 -16.59 -9.32 2.55
CA GLN A 20 -17.78 -9.28 1.69
C GLN A 20 -17.53 -9.80 0.27
N TRP A 21 -16.27 -10.11 -0.04
CA TRP A 21 -15.81 -10.72 -1.28
C TRP A 21 -14.97 -11.97 -0.99
N ASN A 22 -14.79 -12.80 -2.02
CA ASN A 22 -13.96 -13.99 -1.93
C ASN A 22 -12.47 -13.64 -1.99
N TRP A 23 -11.63 -14.67 -1.88
CA TRP A 23 -10.19 -14.50 -1.83
C TRP A 23 -9.62 -13.96 -3.15
N GLU A 24 -10.14 -14.42 -4.29
CA GLU A 24 -9.68 -14.00 -5.62
C GLU A 24 -9.93 -12.51 -5.87
N GLU A 25 -11.09 -12.02 -5.43
CA GLU A 25 -11.44 -10.60 -5.47
C GLU A 25 -10.52 -9.80 -4.53
N GLY A 26 -10.34 -10.25 -3.29
CA GLY A 26 -9.44 -9.59 -2.33
C GLY A 26 -7.97 -9.55 -2.77
N LEU A 27 -7.49 -10.60 -3.45
CA LEU A 27 -6.16 -10.61 -4.05
C LEU A 27 -6.05 -9.52 -5.12
N THR A 28 -7.06 -9.40 -5.98
CA THR A 28 -7.08 -8.41 -7.06
C THR A 28 -7.10 -6.98 -6.50
N GLU A 29 -7.92 -6.74 -5.47
CA GLU A 29 -7.98 -5.44 -4.77
C GLU A 29 -6.65 -5.09 -4.08
N ALA A 30 -5.97 -6.07 -3.47
CA ALA A 30 -4.64 -5.86 -2.89
C ALA A 30 -3.62 -5.44 -3.96
N MET A 31 -3.59 -6.12 -5.11
CA MET A 31 -2.67 -5.77 -6.20
C MET A 31 -2.96 -4.38 -6.76
N ALA A 32 -4.24 -4.03 -6.97
CA ALA A 32 -4.61 -2.71 -7.45
C ALA A 32 -4.23 -1.61 -6.47
N THR A 33 -4.47 -1.83 -5.17
CA THR A 33 -4.10 -0.89 -4.10
C THR A 33 -2.60 -0.65 -4.08
N PHE A 34 -1.80 -1.71 -4.13
CA PHE A 34 -0.34 -1.60 -4.11
C PHE A 34 0.25 -0.99 -5.39
N GLU A 35 -0.34 -1.26 -6.56
CA GLU A 35 0.09 -0.63 -7.82
C GLU A 35 -0.10 0.89 -7.74
N VAL A 36 -1.28 1.35 -7.31
CA VAL A 36 -1.55 2.79 -7.14
C VAL A 36 -0.65 3.40 -6.08
N ALA A 37 -0.41 2.72 -4.96
CA ALA A 37 0.50 3.21 -3.93
C ALA A 37 1.94 3.35 -4.46
N ALA A 38 2.43 2.38 -5.25
CA ALA A 38 3.74 2.44 -5.88
C ALA A 38 3.83 3.57 -6.92
N ASP A 39 2.78 3.78 -7.72
CA ASP A 39 2.70 4.91 -8.66
C ASP A 39 2.81 6.25 -7.93
N LEU A 40 2.09 6.41 -6.81
CA LEU A 40 2.15 7.63 -6.00
C LEU A 40 3.52 7.82 -5.34
N LEU A 41 4.17 6.76 -4.88
CA LEU A 41 5.52 6.82 -4.32
C LEU A 41 6.56 7.20 -5.37
N ASP A 42 6.40 6.74 -6.62
CA ASP A 42 7.27 7.11 -7.74
C ASP A 42 7.05 8.57 -8.21
N GLU A 43 5.81 9.05 -8.21
CA GLU A 43 5.46 10.41 -8.66
C GLU A 43 5.75 11.48 -7.60
N TYR A 44 5.53 11.17 -6.31
CA TYR A 44 5.60 12.12 -5.20
C TYR A 44 6.63 11.67 -4.13
N PRO A 45 7.89 12.13 -4.18
CA PRO A 45 8.94 11.70 -3.25
C PRO A 45 8.69 12.00 -1.76
N GLU A 46 7.77 12.91 -1.43
CA GLU A 46 7.38 13.22 -0.05
C GLU A 46 6.18 12.39 0.45
N PHE A 47 5.57 11.60 -0.43
CA PHE A 47 4.43 10.75 -0.09
C PHE A 47 4.88 9.61 0.83
N VAL A 48 4.14 9.42 1.92
CA VAL A 48 4.39 8.34 2.88
C VAL A 48 3.16 7.43 2.92
N PHE A 49 3.37 6.17 2.59
CA PHE A 49 2.34 5.14 2.63
C PHE A 49 2.61 4.13 3.75
N ASN A 50 1.57 3.80 4.51
CA ASN A 50 1.60 2.80 5.57
C ASN A 50 0.54 1.71 5.31
N HIS A 51 0.93 0.44 5.44
CA HIS A 51 0.04 -0.70 5.24
C HIS A 51 0.46 -1.87 6.14
N ASN A 52 -0.49 -2.59 6.74
CA ASN A 52 -0.24 -3.47 7.89
C ASN A 52 -0.32 -4.98 7.60
N GLU A 53 -1.09 -5.41 6.60
CA GLU A 53 -1.37 -6.82 6.32
C GLU A 53 -0.18 -7.51 5.64
N SER A 54 0.70 -8.13 6.44
CA SER A 54 1.87 -8.89 5.93
C SER A 54 1.51 -9.97 4.91
N VAL A 55 0.33 -10.59 5.05
CA VAL A 55 -0.18 -11.61 4.13
C VAL A 55 -0.35 -11.08 2.71
N LEU A 56 -0.69 -9.80 2.54
CA LEU A 56 -0.84 -9.20 1.22
C LEU A 56 0.51 -9.01 0.54
N TYR A 57 1.57 -8.71 1.30
CA TYR A 57 2.93 -8.68 0.77
C TYR A 57 3.39 -10.08 0.34
N GLU A 58 3.06 -11.13 1.09
CA GLU A 58 3.32 -12.52 0.70
C GLU A 58 2.60 -12.87 -0.61
N TRP A 59 1.33 -12.50 -0.74
CA TRP A 59 0.58 -12.72 -1.99
C TRP A 59 1.14 -11.91 -3.14
N THR A 60 1.61 -10.69 -2.89
CA THR A 60 2.24 -9.84 -3.92
C THR A 60 3.53 -10.49 -4.39
N TYR A 61 4.38 -10.98 -3.48
CA TYR A 61 5.57 -11.75 -3.83
C TYR A 61 5.23 -12.99 -4.68
N ALA A 62 4.16 -13.71 -4.34
CA ALA A 62 3.77 -14.93 -5.05
C ALA A 62 3.13 -14.68 -6.43
N HIS A 63 2.30 -13.63 -6.57
CA HIS A 63 1.45 -13.42 -7.75
C HIS A 63 1.87 -12.24 -8.64
N ARG A 64 2.57 -11.24 -8.09
CA ARG A 64 3.09 -10.04 -8.78
C ARG A 64 4.52 -9.71 -8.31
N PRO A 65 5.50 -10.60 -8.56
CA PRO A 65 6.88 -10.38 -8.09
C PRO A 65 7.49 -9.09 -8.65
N ASP A 66 7.06 -8.65 -9.83
CA ASP A 66 7.42 -7.36 -10.43
C ASP A 66 7.01 -6.17 -9.56
N LEU A 67 5.77 -6.19 -9.04
CA LEU A 67 5.25 -5.17 -8.13
C LEU A 67 5.92 -5.26 -6.76
N PHE A 68 6.14 -6.46 -6.23
CA PHE A 68 6.83 -6.65 -4.96
C PHE A 68 8.25 -6.06 -4.99
N ASP A 69 9.00 -6.29 -6.07
CA ASP A 69 10.35 -5.74 -6.25
C ASP A 69 10.33 -4.21 -6.44
N ARG A 70 9.25 -3.65 -7.00
CA ARG A 70 9.04 -2.20 -7.09
C ARG A 70 8.80 -1.61 -5.70
N ILE A 71 7.88 -2.17 -4.93
CA ILE A 71 7.58 -1.74 -3.56
C ILE A 71 8.83 -1.76 -2.68
N ARG A 72 9.67 -2.79 -2.78
CA ARG A 72 10.93 -2.93 -2.01
C ARG A 72 11.97 -1.82 -2.25
N LYS A 73 11.81 -1.00 -3.29
CA LYS A 73 12.74 0.10 -3.60
C LYS A 73 12.38 1.39 -2.86
N HIS A 74 11.19 1.46 -2.26
CA HIS A 74 10.75 2.54 -1.38
C HIS A 74 11.01 2.16 0.09
#